data_AF-A0A6A7G318-F1
#
_entry.id   AF-A0A6A7G318-F1
#
_cell.length_a   1.000
_cell.length_b   1.000
_cell.length_c   1.000
_cell.angle_alpha   90.00
_cell.angle_beta   90.00
_cell.angle_gamma   90.00
#
_symmetry.space_group_name_H-M   'P 1'
#
loop_
_entity.id
_entity.type
_entity.pdbx_description
1 polymer ?
#
loop_
_entity_poly.entity_id
_entity_poly.type
_entity_poly.pdbx_seq_one_letter_code
_entity_poly.pdbx_strand_id
1 'polypeptide(L)'
;MPEDIVVVAGHIDSWDVGAGAMDDGGGSFVSYHANLVLQRMGLRAKRTVRTILFTAEEQGVIGGYEYFNRHQDSSANYQLMLEADLGTFTPYGIGFYGSDTATCIMQEIVNLTAAMNASEVIVSSNGPDIGMWTKLGVPIGSLYADTSRYFWFHHSEGDSMEV
;
A
#
# COMPACT_ATOMS: atom_id res chain seq x y z
N MET A 1 12.78 -6.10 18.81
CA MET A 1 12.17 -6.49 17.51
C MET A 1 13.27 -6.40 16.46
N PRO A 2 13.16 -7.05 15.28
CA PRO A 2 14.07 -6.75 14.18
C PRO A 2 14.05 -5.24 13.85
N GLU A 3 15.21 -4.64 13.60
CA GLU A 3 15.35 -3.21 13.27
C GLU A 3 14.77 -2.87 11.88
N ASP A 4 14.86 -3.81 10.92
CA ASP A 4 14.32 -3.65 9.58
C ASP A 4 12.79 -3.74 9.55
N ILE A 5 12.17 -2.85 8.76
CA ILE A 5 10.72 -2.68 8.65
C ILE A 5 10.27 -2.84 7.20
N VAL A 6 9.19 -3.60 7.01
CA VAL A 6 8.36 -3.59 5.79
C VAL A 6 7.00 -3.04 6.17
N VAL A 7 6.56 -1.97 5.49
CA VAL A 7 5.26 -1.36 5.72
C VAL A 7 4.26 -1.86 4.68
N VAL A 8 3.04 -2.15 5.12
CA VAL A 8 1.87 -2.38 4.26
C VAL A 8 0.75 -1.48 4.79
N ALA A 9 0.26 -0.57 3.95
CA ALA A 9 -0.56 0.56 4.39
C ALA A 9 -1.78 0.82 3.50
N GLY A 10 -2.70 1.58 4.08
CA GLY A 10 -3.84 2.24 3.47
C GLY A 10 -4.22 3.42 4.38
N HIS A 11 -5.32 4.13 4.09
CA HIS A 11 -5.83 5.18 4.96
C HIS A 11 -7.19 4.83 5.56
N ILE A 12 -7.45 5.31 6.78
CA ILE A 12 -8.62 4.95 7.59
C ILE A 12 -9.70 6.03 7.57
N ASP A 13 -9.35 7.25 7.15
CA ASP A 13 -10.33 8.30 6.88
C ASP A 13 -10.97 8.12 5.49
N SER A 14 -12.05 8.85 5.25
CA SER A 14 -12.73 8.91 3.96
C SER A 14 -13.49 10.23 3.89
N TRP A 15 -14.12 10.50 2.74
CA TRP A 15 -15.10 11.59 2.63
C TRP A 15 -16.41 11.27 3.33
N ASP A 16 -17.19 12.32 3.59
CA ASP A 16 -18.41 12.33 4.40
C ASP A 16 -19.71 12.00 3.63
N VAL A 17 -19.60 11.73 2.32
CA VAL A 17 -20.75 11.49 1.42
C VAL A 17 -21.06 10.03 1.15
N GLY A 18 -20.08 9.13 1.33
CA GLY A 18 -20.19 7.70 1.10
C GLY A 18 -19.82 6.88 2.33
N ALA A 19 -19.55 5.58 2.13
CA ALA A 19 -19.06 4.70 3.18
C ALA A 19 -17.53 4.57 3.22
N GLY A 20 -16.81 5.11 2.23
CA GLY A 20 -15.35 4.96 2.12
C GLY A 20 -14.93 3.50 1.92
N ALA A 21 -15.75 2.71 1.22
CA ALA A 21 -15.55 1.26 1.11
C ALA A 21 -14.38 0.93 0.18
N MET A 22 -14.30 1.63 -0.93
CA MET A 22 -13.22 1.52 -1.91
C MET A 22 -12.04 2.45 -1.57
N ASP A 23 -12.34 3.53 -0.84
CA ASP A 23 -11.43 4.66 -0.59
C ASP A 23 -11.53 5.09 0.89
N ASP A 24 -10.79 4.47 1.81
CA ASP A 24 -9.89 3.33 1.58
C ASP A 24 -10.15 2.18 2.56
N GLY A 25 -11.43 1.87 2.81
CA GLY A 25 -11.83 0.71 3.59
C GLY A 25 -11.22 -0.58 3.04
N GLY A 26 -11.22 -0.75 1.72
CA GLY A 26 -10.65 -1.89 1.02
C GLY A 26 -9.14 -2.03 1.22
N GLY A 27 -8.35 -0.99 0.95
CA GLY A 27 -6.90 -1.01 1.14
C GLY A 27 -6.48 -1.13 2.60
N SER A 28 -7.19 -0.45 3.52
CA SER A 28 -7.07 -0.66 4.95
C SER A 28 -7.23 -2.13 5.36
N PHE A 29 -8.25 -2.82 4.82
CA PHE A 29 -8.47 -4.23 5.07
C PHE A 29 -7.38 -5.11 4.45
N VAL A 30 -6.95 -4.86 3.21
CA VAL A 30 -5.83 -5.57 2.57
C VAL A 30 -4.58 -5.49 3.45
N SER A 31 -4.26 -4.30 3.95
CA SER A 31 -3.08 -4.02 4.77
C SER A 31 -3.12 -4.69 6.14
N TYR A 32 -4.29 -4.73 6.77
CA TYR A 32 -4.49 -5.51 8.00
C TYR A 32 -4.39 -7.02 7.74
N HIS A 33 -5.01 -7.49 6.66
CA HIS A 33 -5.06 -8.91 6.32
C HIS A 33 -3.70 -9.50 5.95
N ALA A 34 -2.78 -8.71 5.39
CA ALA A 34 -1.41 -9.16 5.10
C ALA A 34 -0.73 -9.73 6.36
N ASN A 35 -0.82 -9.03 7.49
CA ASN A 35 -0.28 -9.50 8.77
C ASN A 35 -1.07 -10.68 9.35
N LEU A 36 -2.40 -10.66 9.23
CA LEU A 36 -3.25 -11.74 9.70
C LEU A 36 -2.96 -13.07 8.98
N VAL A 37 -2.73 -13.03 7.66
CA VAL A 37 -2.38 -14.22 6.87
C VAL A 37 -1.05 -14.81 7.32
N LEU A 38 -0.01 -13.99 7.49
CA LEU A 38 1.28 -14.45 8.02
C LEU A 38 1.13 -15.13 9.38
N GLN A 39 0.36 -14.52 10.28
CA GLN A 39 0.09 -15.06 11.61
C GLN A 39 -0.66 -16.41 11.53
N ARG A 40 -1.72 -16.50 10.72
CA ARG A 40 -2.53 -17.72 10.58
C ARG A 40 -1.76 -18.88 9.95
N MET A 41 -0.79 -18.58 9.09
CA MET A 41 0.11 -19.58 8.52
C MET A 41 1.22 -20.02 9.49
N GLY A 42 1.30 -19.42 10.68
CA GLY A 42 2.39 -19.67 11.63
C GLY A 42 3.76 -19.18 11.13
N LEU A 43 3.78 -18.26 10.17
CA LEU A 43 4.99 -17.73 9.58
C LEU A 43 5.52 -16.56 10.42
N ARG A 44 6.80 -16.63 10.76
CA ARG A 44 7.51 -15.53 11.42
C ARG A 44 8.42 -14.84 10.43
N ALA A 45 8.06 -13.61 10.05
CA ALA A 45 8.91 -12.78 9.22
C ALA A 45 10.25 -12.50 9.91
N LYS A 46 11.33 -12.44 9.12
CA LYS A 46 12.67 -12.03 9.61
C LYS A 46 12.72 -10.55 9.99
N ARG A 47 11.88 -9.73 9.34
CA ARG A 47 11.74 -8.29 9.53
C ARG A 47 10.42 -7.99 10.23
N THR A 48 10.32 -6.79 10.80
CA THR A 48 9.05 -6.30 11.30
C THR A 48 8.14 -5.99 10.12
N VAL A 49 6.98 -6.65 10.03
CA VAL A 49 5.92 -6.27 9.08
C VAL A 49 4.95 -5.37 9.84
N ARG A 50 4.83 -4.12 9.40
CA ARG A 50 4.06 -3.07 10.08
C ARG A 50 2.86 -2.68 9.21
N THR A 51 1.65 -2.92 9.72
CA THR A 51 0.46 -2.29 9.16
C THR A 51 0.40 -0.85 9.66
N ILE A 52 0.18 0.10 8.76
CA ILE A 52 -0.13 1.49 9.10
C ILE A 52 -1.45 1.82 8.42
N LEU A 53 -2.38 2.39 9.19
CA LEU A 53 -3.60 2.96 8.65
C LEU A 53 -3.47 4.46 8.87
N PHE A 54 -3.14 5.19 7.80
CA PHE A 54 -2.98 6.63 7.85
C PHE A 54 -4.32 7.32 8.09
N THR A 55 -4.27 8.57 8.54
CA THR A 55 -5.48 9.36 8.76
C THR A 55 -5.25 10.74 8.17
N ALA A 56 -6.33 11.37 7.75
CA ALA A 56 -6.30 12.64 7.05
C ALA A 56 -5.46 12.58 5.76
N GLU A 57 -5.54 11.46 5.04
CA GLU A 57 -5.07 11.36 3.65
C GLU A 57 -5.87 12.35 2.79
N GLU A 58 -7.20 12.32 2.95
CA GLU A 58 -8.11 13.04 2.07
C GLU A 58 -8.05 14.56 2.25
N GLN A 59 -7.60 15.00 3.42
CA GLN A 59 -7.37 16.42 3.70
C GLN A 59 -5.96 16.90 3.32
N GLY A 60 -5.18 16.07 2.62
CA GLY A 60 -3.89 16.42 2.06
C GLY A 60 -2.71 15.63 2.66
N VAL A 61 -2.87 14.32 2.83
CA VAL A 61 -1.80 13.37 3.21
C VAL A 61 -1.17 13.73 4.57
N ILE A 62 -1.96 14.27 5.48
CA ILE A 62 -1.49 14.86 6.73
C ILE A 62 -0.87 13.76 7.61
N GLY A 63 -1.52 12.60 7.69
CA GLY A 63 -1.03 11.43 8.41
C GLY A 63 0.31 10.92 7.86
N GLY A 64 0.41 10.73 6.54
CA GLY A 64 1.65 10.35 5.87
C GLY A 64 2.79 11.34 6.12
N TYR A 65 2.53 12.65 6.00
CA TYR A 65 3.55 13.68 6.27
C TYR A 65 4.02 13.67 7.72
N GLU A 66 3.11 13.55 8.68
CA GLU A 66 3.48 13.50 10.09
C GLU A 66 4.27 12.22 10.40
N TYR A 67 3.88 11.09 9.83
CA TYR A 67 4.63 9.85 9.98
C TYR A 67 6.03 9.95 9.39
N PHE A 68 6.17 10.51 8.19
CA PHE A 68 7.47 10.79 7.57
C PHE A 68 8.34 11.70 8.46
N ASN A 69 7.79 12.82 8.93
CA ASN A 69 8.53 13.77 9.76
C ASN A 69 9.08 13.13 11.04
N ARG A 70 8.31 12.22 11.66
CA ARG A 70 8.72 11.52 12.88
C ARG A 70 9.75 10.42 12.66
N HIS A 71 9.83 9.84 11.47
CA HIS A 71 10.59 8.60 11.24
C HIS A 71 11.68 8.70 10.16
N GLN A 72 11.75 9.79 9.39
CA GLN A 72 12.71 9.95 8.29
C GLN A 72 14.18 9.77 8.70
N ASP A 73 14.55 10.14 9.94
CA ASP A 73 15.89 9.96 10.48
C ASP A 73 16.29 8.48 10.60
N SER A 74 15.29 7.59 10.65
CA SER A 74 15.45 6.14 10.68
C SER A 74 15.16 5.49 9.32
N SER A 75 15.19 6.24 8.22
CA SER A 75 14.84 5.75 6.88
C SER A 75 15.63 4.52 6.43
N ALA A 76 16.88 4.38 6.86
CA ALA A 76 17.70 3.19 6.60
C ALA A 76 17.08 1.86 7.10
N ASN A 77 16.17 1.93 8.07
CA ASN A 77 15.47 0.76 8.60
C ASN A 77 14.30 0.32 7.72
N TYR A 78 13.78 1.19 6.83
CA TYR A 78 12.64 0.90 5.98
C TYR A 78 13.09 0.22 4.68
N GLN A 79 12.75 -1.05 4.53
CA GLN A 79 13.19 -1.88 3.41
C GLN A 79 12.23 -1.83 2.23
N LEU A 80 10.95 -1.59 2.51
CA LEU A 80 9.87 -1.49 1.54
C LEU A 80 8.66 -0.84 2.22
N MET A 81 7.95 0.02 1.50
CA MET A 81 6.62 0.48 1.89
C MET A 81 5.62 0.20 0.77
N LEU A 82 4.50 -0.43 1.11
CA LEU A 82 3.42 -0.72 0.17
C LEU A 82 2.16 0.01 0.62
N GLU A 83 1.42 0.56 -0.33
CA GLU A 83 0.14 1.23 -0.09
C GLU A 83 -0.92 0.77 -1.09
N ALA A 84 -2.07 0.33 -0.58
CA ALA A 84 -3.24 0.01 -1.39
C ALA A 84 -4.26 1.12 -1.18
N ASP A 85 -4.55 1.89 -2.22
CA ASP A 85 -5.32 3.14 -2.13
C ASP A 85 -5.98 3.49 -3.49
N LEU A 86 -6.43 2.47 -4.20
CA LEU A 86 -7.07 2.61 -5.51
C LEU A 86 -8.19 1.57 -5.66
N GLY A 87 -8.91 1.32 -4.56
CA GLY A 87 -9.95 0.30 -4.49
C GLY A 87 -9.43 -1.14 -4.47
N THR A 88 -10.37 -2.08 -4.55
CA THR A 88 -10.12 -3.54 -4.46
C THR A 88 -10.47 -4.27 -5.75
N PHE A 89 -10.13 -3.67 -6.89
CA PHE A 89 -10.39 -4.24 -8.21
C PHE A 89 -9.46 -5.40 -8.55
N THR A 90 -9.71 -6.03 -9.70
CA THR A 90 -8.87 -7.11 -10.23
C THR A 90 -7.41 -6.67 -10.32
N PRO A 91 -6.48 -7.31 -9.58
CA PRO A 91 -5.08 -6.92 -9.59
C PRO A 91 -4.38 -7.47 -10.84
N TYR A 92 -3.52 -6.65 -11.42
CA TYR A 92 -2.56 -7.02 -12.46
C TYR A 92 -1.14 -7.22 -11.90
N GLY A 93 -0.84 -6.58 -10.76
CA GLY A 93 0.42 -6.78 -10.05
C GLY A 93 0.76 -5.61 -9.14
N ILE A 94 2.00 -5.13 -9.20
CA ILE A 94 2.50 -4.04 -8.34
C ILE A 94 3.09 -2.90 -9.18
N GLY A 95 2.63 -1.68 -8.92
CA GLY A 95 3.35 -0.48 -9.31
C GLY A 95 4.51 -0.26 -8.33
N PHE A 96 5.74 -0.13 -8.83
CA PHE A 96 6.94 -0.10 -7.99
C PHE A 96 7.89 1.02 -8.35
N TYR A 97 8.50 1.60 -7.31
CA TYR A 97 9.59 2.57 -7.44
C TYR A 97 10.74 2.21 -6.49
N GLY A 98 11.93 2.05 -7.05
CA GLY A 98 13.14 1.70 -6.32
C GLY A 98 14.36 1.63 -7.24
N SER A 99 15.49 1.17 -6.70
CA SER A 99 16.69 0.91 -7.50
C SER A 99 16.49 -0.27 -8.46
N ASP A 100 17.30 -0.38 -9.51
CA ASP A 100 17.24 -1.51 -10.46
C ASP A 100 17.31 -2.87 -9.75
N THR A 101 18.18 -2.98 -8.75
CA THR A 101 18.28 -4.21 -7.92
C THR A 101 17.00 -4.49 -7.17
N ALA A 102 16.38 -3.47 -6.56
CA ALA A 102 15.11 -3.63 -5.85
C ALA A 102 13.98 -4.00 -6.82
N THR A 103 13.95 -3.41 -8.02
CA THR A 103 12.98 -3.72 -9.07
C THR A 103 13.11 -5.17 -9.54
N CYS A 104 14.33 -5.67 -9.75
CA CYS A 104 14.55 -7.09 -10.07
C CYS A 104 14.04 -8.02 -8.96
N ILE A 105 14.30 -7.68 -7.69
CA ILE A 105 13.79 -8.45 -6.55
C ILE A 105 12.25 -8.42 -6.52
N MET A 106 11.65 -7.26 -6.74
CA MET A 106 10.20 -7.12 -6.79
C MET A 106 9.59 -7.96 -7.90
N GLN A 107 10.21 -8.00 -9.08
CA GLN A 107 9.76 -8.83 -10.20
C GLN A 107 9.74 -10.32 -9.85
N GLU A 108 10.76 -10.82 -9.16
CA GLU A 108 10.79 -12.22 -8.70
C GLU A 108 9.72 -12.51 -7.65
N ILE A 109 9.48 -11.58 -6.72
CA ILE A 109 8.43 -11.71 -5.69
C ILE A 109 7.04 -11.73 -6.34
N VAL A 110 6.77 -10.78 -7.23
CA VAL A 110 5.48 -10.64 -7.91
C VAL A 110 5.27 -11.77 -8.93
N ASN A 111 6.31 -12.42 -9.43
CA ASN A 111 6.12 -13.62 -10.24
C ASN A 111 5.47 -14.79 -9.46
N LEU A 112 5.55 -14.80 -8.12
CA LEU A 112 4.87 -15.80 -7.28
C LEU A 112 3.34 -15.71 -7.36
N THR A 113 2.79 -14.59 -7.82
CA THR A 113 1.34 -14.37 -7.98
C THR A 113 0.85 -14.66 -9.40
N ALA A 114 1.68 -15.27 -10.27
CA ALA A 114 1.30 -15.61 -11.65
C ALA A 114 0.03 -16.48 -11.74
N ALA A 115 -0.21 -17.35 -10.76
CA ALA A 115 -1.44 -18.16 -10.70
C ALA A 115 -2.73 -17.32 -10.54
N MET A 116 -2.61 -16.06 -10.12
CA MET A 116 -3.70 -15.09 -9.99
C MET A 116 -3.78 -14.12 -11.18
N ASN A 117 -2.93 -14.29 -12.21
CA ASN A 117 -2.73 -13.33 -13.30
C ASN A 117 -2.32 -11.93 -12.81
N ALA A 118 -1.63 -11.86 -11.67
CA ALA A 118 -1.26 -10.61 -11.01
C ALA A 118 0.26 -10.43 -10.91
N SER A 119 1.00 -10.80 -11.97
CA SER A 119 2.47 -10.90 -11.98
C SER A 119 3.19 -9.73 -12.66
N GLU A 120 2.50 -8.64 -12.95
CA GLU A 120 3.10 -7.47 -13.60
C GLU A 120 3.81 -6.56 -12.60
N VAL A 121 4.97 -6.04 -12.97
CA VAL A 121 5.62 -4.93 -12.27
C VAL A 121 5.76 -3.77 -13.23
N ILE A 122 5.14 -2.64 -12.90
CA ILE A 122 5.25 -1.40 -13.67
C ILE A 122 6.00 -0.35 -12.86
N VAL A 123 6.70 0.55 -13.54
CA VAL A 123 7.34 1.68 -12.86
C VAL A 123 6.27 2.67 -12.43
N SER A 124 6.08 2.83 -11.12
CA SER A 124 5.10 3.73 -10.52
C SER A 124 5.53 4.10 -9.11
N SER A 125 5.46 5.38 -8.78
CA SER A 125 5.69 5.89 -7.42
C SER A 125 4.37 6.25 -6.72
N ASN A 126 3.28 5.57 -7.10
CA ASN A 126 1.97 5.80 -6.49
C ASN A 126 1.89 5.23 -5.07
N GLY A 127 1.07 5.85 -4.24
CA GLY A 127 1.01 5.66 -2.78
C GLY A 127 1.08 7.04 -2.11
N PRO A 128 -0.05 7.73 -1.91
CA PRO A 128 -0.08 9.11 -1.41
C PRO A 128 0.67 9.30 -0.09
N ASP A 129 0.39 8.47 0.93
CA ASP A 129 0.99 8.62 2.27
C ASP A 129 2.43 8.14 2.38
N ILE A 130 2.92 7.40 1.39
CA ILE A 130 4.28 6.88 1.36
C ILE A 130 5.18 7.54 0.30
N GLY A 131 4.62 8.36 -0.60
CA GLY A 131 5.34 8.91 -1.75
C GLY A 131 6.57 9.76 -1.38
N MET A 132 6.53 10.46 -0.25
CA MET A 132 7.65 11.29 0.22
C MET A 132 8.91 10.49 0.60
N TRP A 133 8.77 9.19 0.91
CA TRP A 133 9.89 8.32 1.29
C TRP A 133 10.84 8.03 0.14
N THR A 134 10.38 8.17 -1.10
CA THR A 134 11.21 8.07 -2.32
C THR A 134 12.40 9.05 -2.30
N LYS A 135 12.23 10.22 -1.67
CA LYS A 135 13.29 11.23 -1.50
C LYS A 135 14.48 10.73 -0.68
N LEU A 136 14.25 9.72 0.16
CA LEU A 136 15.26 9.07 1.00
C LEU A 136 15.75 7.74 0.42
N GLY A 137 15.31 7.39 -0.80
CA GLY A 137 15.68 6.15 -1.47
C GLY A 137 15.00 4.89 -0.92
N VAL A 138 13.98 5.03 -0.08
CA VAL A 138 13.18 3.90 0.40
C VAL A 138 12.32 3.38 -0.77
N PRO A 139 12.39 2.09 -1.11
CA PRO A 139 11.54 1.52 -2.15
C PRO A 139 10.08 1.56 -1.74
N ILE A 140 9.22 1.95 -2.68
CA ILE A 140 7.77 1.99 -2.47
C ILE A 140 7.03 1.21 -3.55
N GLY A 141 5.80 0.82 -3.26
CA GLY A 141 4.91 0.31 -4.28
C GLY A 141 3.44 0.41 -3.90
N SER A 142 2.59 0.19 -4.89
CA SER A 142 1.15 0.16 -4.74
C SER A 142 0.52 -0.95 -5.56
N LEU A 143 -0.69 -1.34 -5.20
CA LEU A 143 -1.44 -2.34 -5.95
C LEU A 143 -1.72 -1.81 -7.36
N TYR A 144 -1.25 -2.52 -8.39
CA TYR A 144 -1.60 -2.23 -9.77
C TYR A 144 -2.82 -3.08 -10.15
N ALA A 145 -3.95 -2.43 -10.40
CA ALA A 145 -5.23 -3.08 -10.63
C ALA A 145 -6.05 -2.38 -11.74
N ASP A 146 -7.15 -3.01 -12.14
CA ASP A 146 -8.13 -2.42 -13.05
C ASP A 146 -8.93 -1.29 -12.39
N THR A 147 -8.41 -0.07 -12.43
CA THR A 147 -9.04 1.11 -11.84
C THR A 147 -10.01 1.82 -12.78
N SER A 148 -10.42 1.19 -13.90
CA SER A 148 -11.28 1.82 -14.92
C SER A 148 -12.63 2.33 -14.39
N ARG A 149 -13.12 1.74 -13.29
CA ARG A 149 -14.36 2.13 -12.61
C ARG A 149 -14.15 2.80 -11.26
N TYR A 150 -12.91 2.99 -10.80
CA TYR A 150 -12.63 3.57 -9.49
C TYR A 150 -13.32 4.94 -9.33
N PHE A 151 -13.08 5.83 -10.29
CA PHE A 151 -13.63 7.19 -10.31
C PHE A 151 -15.13 7.26 -10.65
N TRP A 152 -15.82 6.13 -10.80
CA TRP A 152 -17.28 6.14 -10.86
C TRP A 152 -17.91 6.22 -9.46
N PHE A 153 -17.17 5.81 -8.43
CA PHE A 153 -17.63 5.70 -7.05
C PHE A 153 -16.86 6.59 -6.09
N HIS A 154 -15.55 6.77 -6.33
CA HIS A 154 -14.65 7.60 -5.53
C HIS A 154 -15.27 8.95 -5.13
N HIS A 155 -15.22 9.26 -3.84
CA HIS A 155 -15.75 10.49 -3.23
C HIS A 155 -17.23 10.77 -3.55
N SER A 156 -18.04 9.72 -3.64
CA SER A 156 -19.47 9.84 -3.90
C SER A 156 -20.30 8.92 -3.00
N GLU A 157 -21.62 9.10 -3.01
CA GLU A 157 -22.57 8.19 -2.34
C GLU A 157 -22.49 6.75 -2.87
N GLY A 158 -21.93 6.57 -4.08
CA GLY A 158 -21.72 5.27 -4.69
C GLY A 158 -20.60 4.47 -4.03
N ASP A 159 -19.66 5.11 -3.33
CA ASP A 159 -18.60 4.43 -2.60
C ASP A 159 -19.19 3.67 -1.41
N SER A 160 -19.48 2.39 -1.63
CA SER A 160 -20.21 1.53 -0.72
C SER A 160 -19.74 0.08 -0.85
N MET A 161 -20.12 -0.77 0.12
CA MET A 161 -19.76 -2.19 0.11
C MET A 161 -20.45 -3.00 -1.01
N GLU A 162 -21.39 -2.40 -1.75
CA GLU A 162 -22.21 -3.10 -2.75
C GLU A 162 -21.64 -3.04 -4.18
N VAL A 163 -20.62 -2.20 -4.42
CA VAL A 163 -20.10 -1.90 -5.77
C VAL A 163 -18.70 -2.42 -6.03
#